data_AF-A0A2N4T3R6-F1
#
_entry.id   AF-A0A2N4T3R6-F1
#
_cell.length_a   1.000
_cell.length_b   1.000
_cell.length_c   1.000
_cell.angle_alpha   90.00
_cell.angle_beta   90.00
_cell.angle_gamma   90.00
#
_symmetry.space_group_name_H-M   'P 1'
#
loop_
_entity.id
_entity.type
_entity.pdbx_description
1 polymer ?
#
loop_
_entity_poly.entity_id
_entity_poly.type
_entity_poly.pdbx_seq_one_letter_code
_entity_poly.pdbx_strand_id
1 'polypeptide(L)'
;MPLTVRCLDAQGRPVRLSARSLGRGSNDLQALLRSAYGAVRGVPAAEPVTVSFIEGEHGQLRLEYLALGAPPCRRRFGLRGRRTRRDGGEEVATALAQAALVVGEAVETIGVLTTAGSARWAAADTPEFVDLVRDDGLVRRVPAAVRTLVEDPQTLDLFRGALTLFVADDVERLIIGRDPETPGRYHEVVLTRSPELLRFLGGEPLSSLAGADPAP
;
A
#
# COMPACT_ATOMS: atom_id res chain seq x y z
N MET A 1 0.56 -5.66 -11.83
CA MET A 1 1.05 -6.89 -11.17
C MET A 1 0.04 -7.27 -10.10
N PRO A 2 -0.35 -8.54 -9.98
CA PRO A 2 -1.15 -8.98 -8.85
C PRO A 2 -0.33 -8.87 -7.55
N LEU A 3 -0.95 -8.34 -6.50
CA LEU A 3 -0.39 -8.43 -5.15
C LEU A 3 -1.11 -9.56 -4.41
N THR A 4 -0.34 -10.32 -3.64
CA THR A 4 -0.85 -11.29 -2.70
C THR A 4 -0.99 -10.63 -1.34
N VAL A 5 -2.11 -10.89 -0.69
CA VAL A 5 -2.39 -10.53 0.69
C VAL A 5 -2.65 -11.79 1.49
N ARG A 6 -1.98 -11.93 2.63
CA ARG A 6 -2.22 -13.01 3.58
C ARG A 6 -2.49 -12.41 4.95
N CYS A 7 -3.62 -12.78 5.52
CA CYS A 7 -3.99 -12.42 6.88
C CYS A 7 -3.87 -13.66 7.74
N LEU A 8 -3.02 -13.60 8.77
CA LEU A 8 -2.69 -14.74 9.61
C LEU A 8 -3.02 -14.45 11.08
N ASP A 9 -3.41 -15.50 11.81
CA ASP A 9 -3.58 -15.46 13.27
C ASP A 9 -2.21 -15.56 13.98
N ALA A 10 -2.23 -15.53 15.31
CA ALA A 10 -1.01 -15.64 16.12
C ALA A 10 -0.28 -16.98 15.99
N GLN A 11 -0.95 -18.01 15.45
CA GLN A 11 -0.36 -19.31 15.16
C GLN A 11 0.13 -19.42 13.70
N GLY A 12 0.02 -18.35 12.91
CA GLY A 12 0.42 -18.32 11.51
C GLY A 12 -0.59 -18.99 10.56
N ARG A 13 -1.82 -19.23 11.02
CA ARG A 13 -2.89 -19.85 10.22
C ARG A 13 -3.70 -18.79 9.49
N PRO A 14 -4.20 -19.06 8.27
CA PRO A 14 -5.04 -18.12 7.54
C PRO A 14 -6.31 -17.72 8.31
N VAL A 15 -6.59 -16.42 8.34
CA VAL A 15 -7.81 -15.83 8.93
C VAL A 15 -8.82 -15.56 7.84
N ARG A 16 -10.08 -15.94 8.07
CA ARG A 16 -11.19 -15.55 7.21
C ARG A 16 -11.63 -14.13 7.56
N LEU A 17 -11.53 -13.23 6.58
CA LEU A 17 -11.98 -11.86 6.75
C LEU A 17 -13.50 -11.75 6.55
N SER A 18 -14.15 -10.91 7.35
CA SER A 18 -15.56 -10.59 7.18
C SER A 18 -15.81 -9.79 5.90
N ALA A 19 -17.02 -9.93 5.34
CA ALA A 19 -17.45 -9.15 4.17
C ALA A 19 -17.36 -7.63 4.41
N ARG A 20 -17.56 -7.19 5.66
CA ARG A 20 -17.44 -5.79 6.06
C ARG A 20 -16.00 -5.29 5.94
N SER A 21 -15.03 -6.04 6.45
CA SER A 21 -13.61 -5.68 6.36
C SER A 21 -13.11 -5.69 4.92
N LEU A 22 -13.52 -6.68 4.13
CA LEU A 22 -13.19 -6.76 2.70
C LEU A 22 -13.80 -5.57 1.92
N GLY A 23 -15.07 -5.25 2.16
CA GLY A 23 -15.76 -4.15 1.50
C GLY A 23 -15.14 -2.79 1.84
N ARG A 24 -14.91 -2.53 3.14
CA ARG A 24 -14.24 -1.30 3.59
C ARG A 24 -12.81 -1.21 3.07
N GLY A 25 -12.01 -2.25 3.29
CA GLY A 25 -10.62 -2.29 2.86
C GLY A 25 -10.46 -2.13 1.35
N SER A 26 -11.38 -2.66 0.55
CA SER A 26 -11.37 -2.47 -0.91
C SER A 26 -11.57 -1.01 -1.29
N ASN A 27 -12.56 -0.34 -0.70
CA ASN A 27 -12.85 1.07 -0.98
C ASN A 27 -11.70 1.98 -0.53
N ASP A 28 -11.15 1.74 0.65
CA ASP A 28 -10.06 2.54 1.20
C ASP A 28 -8.75 2.32 0.43
N LEU A 29 -8.45 1.08 0.01
CA LEU A 29 -7.31 0.80 -0.87
C LEU A 29 -7.46 1.44 -2.26
N GLN A 30 -8.68 1.50 -2.83
CA GLN A 30 -8.92 2.22 -4.09
C GLN A 30 -8.57 3.70 -3.94
N ALA A 31 -8.98 4.33 -2.84
CA ALA A 31 -8.67 5.72 -2.57
C ALA A 31 -7.16 5.93 -2.33
N LEU A 32 -6.51 5.05 -1.54
CA LEU A 32 -5.07 5.08 -1.31
C LEU A 32 -4.26 4.97 -2.60
N LEU A 33 -4.67 4.09 -3.52
CA LEU A 33 -3.99 3.95 -4.81
C LEU A 33 -4.14 5.19 -5.68
N ARG A 34 -5.29 5.87 -5.63
CA ARG A 34 -5.49 7.14 -6.35
C ARG A 34 -4.61 8.25 -5.76
N SER A 35 -4.51 8.34 -4.43
CA SER A 35 -3.61 9.28 -3.74
C SER A 35 -2.14 8.99 -4.07
N ALA A 36 -1.72 7.72 -4.00
CA ALA A 36 -0.37 7.29 -4.33
C ALA A 36 -0.03 7.55 -5.80
N TYR A 37 -0.96 7.29 -6.72
CA TYR A 37 -0.82 7.62 -8.13
C TYR A 37 -0.58 9.13 -8.32
N GLY A 38 -1.38 9.96 -7.65
CA GLY A 38 -1.22 11.42 -7.65
C GLY A 38 0.16 11.86 -7.16
N ALA A 39 0.62 11.29 -6.05
CA ALA A 39 1.93 11.57 -5.48
C ALA A 39 3.09 11.15 -6.40
N VAL A 40 2.97 10.02 -7.09
CA VAL A 40 4.01 9.52 -8.02
C VAL A 40 4.05 10.32 -9.32
N ARG A 41 2.89 10.70 -9.87
CA ARG A 41 2.79 11.31 -11.20
C ARG A 41 2.70 12.84 -11.18
N GLY A 42 2.46 13.45 -10.02
CA GLY A 42 2.21 14.89 -9.89
C GLY A 42 0.89 15.35 -10.52
N VAL A 43 0.00 14.42 -10.90
CA VAL A 43 -1.32 14.69 -11.48
C VAL A 43 -2.37 13.75 -10.87
N PRO A 44 -3.59 14.22 -10.59
CA PRO A 44 -4.65 13.36 -10.07
C PRO A 44 -4.92 12.16 -10.99
N ALA A 45 -5.25 11.01 -10.40
CA ALA A 45 -5.71 9.86 -11.17
C ALA A 45 -7.01 10.22 -11.92
N ALA A 46 -6.97 10.23 -13.24
CA ALA A 46 -8.14 10.50 -14.08
C ALA A 46 -8.96 9.22 -14.33
N GLU A 47 -8.31 8.06 -14.20
CA GLU A 47 -8.89 6.76 -14.50
C GLU A 47 -9.57 6.15 -13.26
N PRO A 48 -10.79 5.61 -13.39
CA PRO A 48 -11.42 4.87 -12.32
C PRO A 48 -10.64 3.58 -12.03
N VAL A 49 -10.03 3.48 -10.85
CA VAL A 49 -9.35 2.27 -10.37
C VAL A 49 -10.34 1.40 -9.61
N THR A 50 -10.41 0.12 -9.97
CA THR A 50 -11.09 -0.93 -9.18
C THR A 50 -10.05 -1.78 -8.48
N VAL A 51 -10.27 -2.03 -7.19
CA VAL A 51 -9.56 -3.04 -6.40
C VAL A 51 -10.52 -4.19 -6.16
N SER A 52 -10.04 -5.42 -6.28
CA SER A 52 -10.81 -6.61 -5.92
C SER A 52 -9.95 -7.57 -5.13
N PHE A 53 -10.52 -8.16 -4.09
CA PHE A 53 -9.94 -9.29 -3.37
C PHE A 53 -10.52 -10.58 -3.96
N ILE A 54 -9.65 -11.45 -4.44
CA ILE A 54 -10.02 -12.80 -4.89
C ILE A 54 -9.43 -13.78 -3.89
N GLU A 55 -10.29 -14.45 -3.14
CA GLU A 55 -9.84 -15.53 -2.25
C GLU A 55 -9.41 -16.73 -3.11
N GLY A 56 -8.13 -17.07 -3.01
CA GLY A 56 -7.53 -18.25 -3.57
C GLY A 56 -7.54 -19.42 -2.59
N GLU A 57 -6.78 -20.46 -2.93
CA GLU A 57 -6.62 -21.61 -2.04
C GLU A 57 -5.93 -21.19 -0.74
N HIS A 58 -6.27 -21.86 0.37
CA HIS A 58 -5.70 -21.61 1.71
C HIS A 58 -5.93 -20.19 2.28
N GLY A 59 -6.98 -19.49 1.86
CA GLY A 59 -7.36 -18.19 2.43
C GLY A 59 -6.42 -17.04 2.05
N GLN A 60 -5.60 -17.23 1.01
CA GLN A 60 -4.82 -16.18 0.40
C GLN A 60 -5.73 -15.24 -0.40
N LEU A 61 -5.59 -13.94 -0.23
CA LEU A 61 -6.33 -12.96 -1.01
C LEU A 61 -5.43 -12.41 -2.12
N ARG A 62 -5.86 -12.52 -3.37
CA ARG A 62 -5.21 -11.82 -4.49
C ARG A 62 -5.87 -10.46 -4.66
N LEU A 63 -5.07 -9.41 -4.56
CA LEU A 63 -5.44 -8.05 -4.92
C LEU A 63 -5.25 -7.85 -6.42
N GLU A 64 -6.34 -7.56 -7.11
CA GLU A 64 -6.34 -7.15 -8.51
C GLU A 64 -6.67 -5.67 -8.65
N TYR A 65 -5.89 -4.99 -9.50
CA TYR A 65 -6.08 -3.59 -9.86
C TYR A 65 -6.46 -3.49 -11.31
N LEU A 66 -7.62 -2.91 -11.58
CA LEU A 66 -8.11 -2.68 -12.93
C LEU A 66 -8.35 -1.18 -13.12
N ALA A 67 -7.62 -0.56 -14.05
CA ALA A 67 -7.99 0.74 -14.58
C ALA A 67 -9.19 0.57 -15.51
N LEU A 68 -10.35 1.04 -15.08
CA LEU A 68 -11.57 1.04 -15.89
C LEU A 68 -11.39 2.07 -17.02
N GLY A 69 -11.10 1.58 -18.22
CA GLY A 69 -10.84 2.42 -19.41
C GLY A 69 -9.85 1.78 -20.38
N ALA A 70 -8.99 0.87 -19.90
CA ALA A 70 -8.29 -0.07 -20.76
C ALA A 70 -9.16 -1.34 -20.86
N PRO A 71 -9.72 -1.69 -22.04
CA PRO A 71 -10.41 -2.95 -22.17
C PRO A 71 -9.45 -4.07 -21.79
N PRO A 72 -9.89 -5.10 -21.04
CA PRO A 72 -9.06 -6.26 -20.78
C PRO A 72 -8.57 -6.74 -22.15
N CYS A 73 -7.26 -6.86 -22.32
CA CYS A 73 -6.64 -7.30 -23.56
C CYS A 73 -6.96 -8.78 -23.79
N ARG A 74 -8.23 -9.12 -24.03
CA ARG A 74 -8.63 -10.33 -24.74
C ARG A 74 -8.13 -10.15 -26.15
N ARG A 75 -7.04 -10.84 -26.47
CA ARG A 75 -6.51 -11.02 -27.83
C ARG A 75 -7.67 -11.25 -28.81
N ARG A 76 -8.06 -10.22 -29.56
CA ARG A 76 -8.74 -10.38 -30.85
C ARG A 76 -7.94 -9.63 -31.90
N PHE A 77 -7.61 -10.38 -32.95
CA PHE A 77 -6.92 -9.94 -34.14
C PHE A 77 -7.73 -8.83 -34.82
N GLY A 78 -7.08 -7.72 -35.16
CA GLY A 78 -7.67 -6.57 -35.83
C GLY A 78 -6.64 -5.45 -35.97
N LEU A 79 -6.08 -5.31 -37.17
CA LEU A 79 -4.98 -4.43 -37.53
C LEU A 79 -5.46 -3.00 -37.85
N ARG A 80 -4.55 -2.03 -37.61
CA ARG A 80 -4.53 -0.61 -38.00
C ARG A 80 -5.23 0.38 -37.04
N GLY A 81 -4.38 1.07 -36.25
CA GLY A 81 -4.75 2.12 -35.29
C GLY A 81 -3.99 2.08 -33.95
N ARG A 82 -2.97 1.21 -33.82
CA ARG A 82 -2.63 0.52 -32.54
C ARG A 82 -1.32 0.95 -31.85
N ARG A 83 -0.71 2.10 -32.20
CA ARG A 83 0.58 2.52 -31.60
C ARG A 83 0.38 3.49 -30.43
N THR A 84 -0.18 4.68 -30.65
CA THR A 84 -0.33 5.71 -29.59
C THR A 84 -1.24 5.31 -28.41
N ARG A 85 -2.27 4.49 -28.64
CA ARG A 85 -3.18 4.02 -27.58
C ARG A 85 -2.60 2.89 -26.71
N ARG A 86 -1.55 2.21 -27.19
CA ARG A 86 -0.90 1.10 -26.48
C ARG A 86 0.09 1.64 -25.46
N ASP A 87 0.82 2.69 -25.82
CA ASP A 87 1.81 3.35 -24.98
C ASP A 87 1.16 3.97 -23.74
N GLY A 88 0.05 4.70 -23.89
CA GLY A 88 -0.67 5.29 -22.74
C GLY A 88 -1.29 4.27 -21.77
N GLY A 89 -1.73 3.11 -22.27
CA GLY A 89 -2.25 2.04 -21.41
C GLY A 89 -1.14 1.32 -20.60
N GLU A 90 0.04 1.20 -21.20
CA GLU A 90 1.23 0.63 -20.55
C GLU A 90 1.81 1.58 -19.50
N GLU A 91 1.80 2.89 -19.76
CA GLU A 91 2.16 3.92 -18.79
C GLU A 91 1.25 3.92 -17.57
N VAL A 92 -0.07 3.86 -17.75
CA VAL A 92 -1.04 3.81 -16.64
C VAL A 92 -0.86 2.52 -15.82
N ALA A 93 -0.68 1.37 -16.48
CA ALA A 93 -0.43 0.11 -15.77
C ALA A 93 0.87 0.14 -14.96
N THR A 94 1.91 0.78 -15.50
CA THR A 94 3.20 0.96 -14.81
C THR A 94 3.05 1.90 -13.61
N ALA A 95 2.36 3.03 -13.78
CA ALA A 95 2.12 3.99 -12.71
C ALA A 95 1.25 3.40 -11.59
N LEU A 96 0.23 2.60 -11.90
CA LEU A 96 -0.55 1.86 -10.90
C LEU A 96 0.28 0.81 -10.17
N ALA A 97 1.19 0.12 -10.87
CA ALA A 97 2.10 -0.81 -10.22
C ALA A 97 3.08 -0.08 -9.27
N GLN A 98 3.56 1.11 -9.64
CA GLN A 98 4.37 1.95 -8.75
C GLN A 98 3.56 2.46 -7.56
N ALA A 99 2.33 2.92 -7.78
CA ALA A 99 1.43 3.35 -6.71
C ALA A 99 1.15 2.21 -5.71
N ALA A 100 0.95 0.98 -6.19
CA ALA A 100 0.75 -0.18 -5.33
C ALA A 100 2.00 -0.51 -4.48
N LEU A 101 3.21 -0.35 -5.04
CA LEU A 101 4.44 -0.48 -4.27
C LEU A 101 4.56 0.61 -3.20
N VAL A 102 4.23 1.87 -3.53
CA VAL A 102 4.24 2.98 -2.57
C VAL A 102 3.24 2.73 -1.43
N VAL A 103 2.04 2.21 -1.72
CA VAL A 103 1.07 1.82 -0.68
C VAL A 103 1.62 0.70 0.20
N GLY A 104 2.27 -0.32 -0.39
CA GLY A 104 2.92 -1.39 0.39
C GLY A 104 4.02 -0.85 1.32
N GLU A 105 4.92 -0.04 0.79
CA GLU A 105 6.00 0.61 1.57
C GLU A 105 5.44 1.54 2.66
N ALA A 106 4.30 2.20 2.42
CA ALA A 106 3.62 3.00 3.42
C ALA A 106 3.03 2.15 4.55
N VAL A 107 2.44 0.98 4.23
CA VAL A 107 1.98 0.03 5.25
C VAL A 107 3.15 -0.45 6.12
N GLU A 108 4.30 -0.77 5.51
CA GLU A 108 5.49 -1.15 6.28
C GLU A 108 6.01 0.01 7.13
N THR A 109 6.02 1.22 6.57
CA THR A 109 6.42 2.44 7.28
C THR A 109 5.54 2.70 8.49
N ILE A 110 4.23 2.50 8.39
CA ILE A 110 3.31 2.57 9.55
C ILE A 110 3.69 1.52 10.60
N GLY A 111 4.04 0.30 10.19
CA GLY A 111 4.54 -0.74 11.10
C GLY A 111 5.81 -0.34 11.83
N VAL A 112 6.75 0.28 11.12
CA VAL A 112 7.98 0.82 11.72
C VAL A 112 7.65 1.94 12.70
N LEU A 113 6.84 2.92 12.30
CA LEU A 113 6.48 4.06 13.16
C LEU A 113 5.72 3.63 14.40
N THR A 114 4.86 2.62 14.29
CA THR A 114 4.10 2.08 15.44
C THR A 114 4.95 1.23 16.37
N THR A 115 6.16 0.81 15.99
CA THR A 115 7.03 0.00 16.87
C THR A 115 8.31 0.72 17.30
N ALA A 116 8.65 1.83 16.65
CA ALA A 116 9.77 2.68 17.04
C ALA A 116 9.42 3.50 18.30
N GLY A 117 10.41 3.73 19.17
CA GLY A 117 10.28 4.68 20.27
C GLY A 117 10.18 6.11 19.75
N SER A 118 11.04 6.44 18.78
CA SER A 118 10.91 7.63 17.93
C SER A 118 11.51 7.44 16.54
N ALA A 119 11.01 8.17 15.55
CA ALA A 119 11.59 8.25 14.21
C ALA A 119 11.49 9.66 13.63
N ARG A 120 12.32 9.99 12.65
CA ARG A 120 12.28 11.27 11.92
C ARG A 120 12.56 11.09 10.45
N TRP A 121 12.04 12.00 9.64
CA TRP A 121 12.36 12.06 8.22
C TRP A 121 13.68 12.80 8.01
N ALA A 122 14.49 12.32 7.08
CA ALA A 122 15.69 13.00 6.60
C ALA A 122 15.66 13.02 5.07
N ALA A 123 16.21 14.09 4.49
CA ALA A 123 16.42 14.15 3.05
C ALA A 123 17.43 13.06 2.64
N ALA A 124 17.12 12.32 1.59
CA ALA A 124 18.05 11.38 0.96
C ALA A 124 18.94 12.11 -0.06
N ASP A 125 19.91 11.38 -0.62
CA ASP A 125 20.85 11.91 -1.64
C ASP A 125 20.15 12.32 -2.95
N THR A 126 18.91 11.87 -3.16
CA THR A 126 18.14 12.03 -4.38
C THR A 126 16.68 12.39 -4.03
N PRO A 127 16.02 13.31 -4.75
CA PRO A 127 14.70 13.83 -4.40
C PRO A 127 13.58 12.79 -4.50
N GLU A 128 13.79 11.69 -5.21
CA GLU A 128 12.80 10.60 -5.35
C GLU A 128 12.66 9.76 -4.08
N PHE A 129 13.58 9.92 -3.12
CA PHE A 129 13.66 9.14 -1.90
C PHE A 129 13.75 10.01 -0.66
N VAL A 130 13.36 9.43 0.46
CA VAL A 130 13.53 10.01 1.80
C VAL A 130 13.99 8.90 2.75
N ASP A 131 14.73 9.30 3.77
CA ASP A 131 15.24 8.38 4.78
C ASP A 131 14.37 8.52 6.05
N LEU A 132 13.81 7.41 6.52
CA LEU A 132 13.20 7.30 7.83
C LEU A 132 14.28 6.84 8.81
N VAL A 133 14.68 7.72 9.72
CA VAL A 133 15.73 7.47 10.71
C VAL A 133 15.08 7.20 12.05
N ARG A 134 15.31 6.01 12.60
CA ARG A 134 14.86 5.62 13.95
C ARG A 134 15.88 6.05 15.01
N ASP A 135 15.41 6.15 16.25
CA ASP A 135 16.24 6.43 17.43
C ASP A 135 17.36 5.41 17.68
N ASP A 136 17.12 4.14 17.35
CA ASP A 136 18.12 3.07 17.40
C ASP A 136 19.19 3.16 16.29
N GLY A 137 19.15 4.20 15.46
CA GLY A 137 20.10 4.45 14.38
C GLY A 137 19.79 3.69 13.09
N LEU A 138 18.71 2.90 13.04
CA LEU A 138 18.28 2.24 11.80
C LEU A 138 17.76 3.28 10.81
N VAL A 139 18.32 3.25 9.60
CA VAL A 139 17.90 4.11 8.48
C VAL A 139 17.20 3.26 7.45
N ARG A 140 15.96 3.64 7.11
CA ARG A 140 15.18 3.01 6.04
C ARG A 140 14.92 4.03 4.94
N ARG A 141 15.46 3.76 3.76
CA ARG A 141 15.19 4.56 2.56
C ARG A 141 13.87 4.12 1.91
N VAL A 142 12.97 5.05 1.67
CA VAL A 142 11.66 4.81 1.03
C VAL A 142 11.39 5.86 -0.06
N PRO A 143 10.50 5.60 -1.04
CA PRO A 143 10.08 6.62 -1.99
C PRO A 143 9.51 7.85 -1.28
N ALA A 144 9.82 9.05 -1.76
CA ALA A 144 9.33 10.31 -1.16
C ALA A 144 7.79 10.37 -1.07
N ALA A 145 7.09 9.75 -2.01
CA ALA A 145 5.64 9.62 -2.00
C ALA A 145 5.11 8.89 -0.74
N VAL A 146 5.88 7.99 -0.13
CA VAL A 146 5.50 7.31 1.12
C VAL A 146 5.35 8.33 2.25
N ARG A 147 6.31 9.24 2.39
CA ARG A 147 6.22 10.33 3.39
C ARG A 147 4.96 11.16 3.17
N THR A 148 4.68 11.56 1.93
CA THR A 148 3.46 12.31 1.60
C THR A 148 2.19 11.59 2.05
N LEU A 149 2.10 10.28 1.81
CA LEU A 149 0.94 9.49 2.21
C LEU A 149 0.83 9.32 3.74
N VAL A 150 1.95 9.20 4.44
CA VAL A 150 1.97 8.97 5.90
C VAL A 150 1.84 10.26 6.69
N GLU A 151 2.20 11.42 6.12
CA GLU A 151 2.01 12.74 6.76
C GLU A 151 0.60 13.33 6.48
N ASP A 152 -0.09 12.90 5.42
CA ASP A 152 -1.43 13.39 5.09
C ASP A 152 -2.51 12.74 5.99
N PRO A 153 -3.23 13.52 6.82
CA PRO A 153 -4.27 13.00 7.71
C PRO A 153 -5.39 12.26 6.98
N GLN A 154 -5.77 12.70 5.77
CA GLN A 154 -6.83 12.04 5.00
C GLN A 154 -6.39 10.67 4.54
N THR A 155 -5.15 10.56 4.07
CA THR A 155 -4.54 9.29 3.68
C THR A 155 -4.36 8.36 4.89
N LEU A 156 -4.02 8.89 6.08
CA LEU A 156 -3.98 8.09 7.30
C LEU A 156 -5.33 7.50 7.70
N ASP A 157 -6.43 8.23 7.52
CA ASP A 157 -7.77 7.68 7.75
C ASP A 157 -8.11 6.53 6.80
N LEU A 158 -7.64 6.62 5.55
CA LEU A 158 -7.76 5.50 4.60
C LEU A 158 -6.92 4.30 5.04
N PHE A 159 -5.70 4.51 5.55
CA PHE A 159 -4.90 3.41 6.11
C PHE A 159 -5.58 2.77 7.32
N ARG A 160 -6.17 3.55 8.22
CA ARG A 160 -6.96 3.01 9.36
C ARG A 160 -8.11 2.14 8.86
N GLY A 161 -8.79 2.57 7.81
CA GLY A 161 -9.87 1.81 7.20
C GLY A 161 -9.41 0.53 6.51
N ALA A 162 -8.32 0.60 5.73
CA ALA A 162 -7.72 -0.55 5.06
C ALA A 162 -7.15 -1.59 6.04
N LEU A 163 -6.63 -1.15 7.18
CA LEU A 163 -6.03 -1.99 8.22
C LEU A 163 -7.02 -2.37 9.33
N THR A 164 -8.31 -2.09 9.15
CA THR A 164 -9.36 -2.43 10.14
C THR A 164 -9.43 -3.94 10.44
N LEU A 165 -8.88 -4.79 9.57
CA LEU A 165 -8.79 -6.25 9.72
C LEU A 165 -8.07 -6.69 11.00
N PHE A 166 -7.12 -5.89 11.51
CA PHE A 166 -6.44 -6.15 12.79
C PHE A 166 -7.38 -6.01 14.00
N VAL A 167 -8.47 -5.25 13.84
CA VAL A 167 -9.46 -5.00 14.90
C VAL A 167 -10.71 -5.86 14.69
N ALA A 168 -11.20 -5.91 13.45
CA ALA A 168 -12.50 -6.50 13.13
C ALA A 168 -12.46 -8.03 12.99
N ASP A 169 -11.33 -8.59 12.56
CA ASP A 169 -11.18 -10.02 12.26
C ASP A 169 -10.03 -10.68 13.04
N ASP A 170 -9.49 -10.00 14.06
CA ASP A 170 -8.39 -10.48 14.92
C ASP A 170 -7.16 -10.99 14.15
N VAL A 171 -6.85 -10.35 13.02
CA VAL A 171 -5.62 -10.62 12.30
C VAL A 171 -4.42 -10.23 13.16
N GLU A 172 -3.45 -11.14 13.27
CA GLU A 172 -2.20 -10.90 13.98
C GLU A 172 -1.09 -10.45 13.03
N ARG A 173 -1.07 -10.98 11.81
CA ARG A 173 -0.05 -10.65 10.81
C ARG A 173 -0.67 -10.46 9.44
N LEU A 174 -0.37 -9.33 8.83
CA LEU A 174 -0.69 -8.99 7.45
C LEU A 174 0.59 -9.09 6.61
N ILE A 175 0.54 -9.87 5.53
CA ILE A 175 1.63 -9.96 4.55
C ILE A 175 1.10 -9.43 3.23
N ILE A 176 1.77 -8.43 2.65
CA ILE A 176 1.46 -7.88 1.33
C ILE A 176 2.67 -8.10 0.44
N GLY A 177 2.53 -8.93 -0.60
CA GLY A 177 3.62 -9.35 -1.45
C GLY A 177 3.32 -9.21 -2.92
N ARG A 178 4.36 -9.09 -3.74
CA ARG A 178 4.23 -9.43 -5.16
C ARG A 178 3.92 -10.92 -5.29
N ASP A 179 3.05 -11.27 -6.21
CA ASP A 179 2.83 -12.67 -6.56
C ASP A 179 4.19 -13.32 -6.94
N PRO A 180 4.60 -14.40 -6.25
CA PRO A 180 5.89 -15.04 -6.47
C PRO A 180 6.05 -15.60 -7.89
N GLU A 181 4.97 -15.83 -8.62
CA GLU A 181 5.00 -16.26 -10.02
C GLU A 181 5.27 -15.11 -10.99
N THR A 182 5.22 -13.85 -10.54
CA THR A 182 5.48 -12.70 -11.41
C THR A 182 6.98 -12.41 -11.53
N PRO A 183 7.53 -12.25 -12.76
CA PRO A 183 8.94 -11.93 -12.96
C PRO A 183 9.35 -10.63 -12.26
N GLY A 184 10.45 -10.66 -11.51
CA GLY A 184 11.02 -9.49 -10.84
C GLY A 184 11.69 -9.85 -9.52
N ARG A 185 12.17 -8.83 -8.79
CA ARG A 185 12.60 -9.02 -7.41
C ARG A 185 11.37 -9.30 -6.53
N TYR A 186 11.50 -10.34 -5.71
CA TYR A 186 10.57 -10.63 -4.63
C TYR A 186 10.51 -9.44 -3.68
N HIS A 187 9.30 -9.04 -3.33
CA HIS A 187 9.06 -7.96 -2.38
C HIS A 187 7.82 -8.34 -1.57
N GLU A 188 8.02 -8.50 -0.26
CA GLU A 188 6.97 -8.75 0.72
C GLU A 188 7.15 -7.78 1.88
N VAL A 189 6.02 -7.17 2.24
CA VAL A 189 5.86 -6.33 3.40
C VAL A 189 5.12 -7.14 4.46
N VAL A 190 5.61 -7.10 5.69
CA VAL A 190 4.97 -7.76 6.83
C VAL A 190 4.63 -6.73 7.88
N LEU A 191 3.34 -6.60 8.19
CA LEU A 191 2.85 -5.81 9.31
C LEU A 191 2.34 -6.76 10.40
N THR A 192 2.83 -6.61 11.62
CA THR A 192 2.43 -7.41 12.78
C THR A 192 1.62 -6.55 13.74
N ARG A 193 0.59 -7.14 14.35
CA ARG A 193 -0.24 -6.49 15.36
C ARG A 193 0.64 -6.07 16.53
N SER A 194 0.45 -4.84 16.99
CA SER A 194 1.06 -4.30 18.20
C SER A 194 0.05 -3.42 18.94
N PRO A 195 0.20 -3.22 20.27
CA PRO A 195 -0.66 -2.30 21.01
C PRO A 195 -0.69 -0.89 20.40
N GLU A 196 0.44 -0.39 19.93
CA GLU A 196 0.61 0.90 19.27
C GLU A 196 -0.12 0.96 17.94
N LEU A 197 -0.06 -0.10 17.13
CA LEU A 197 -0.84 -0.20 15.91
C LEU A 197 -2.33 -0.13 16.22
N LEU A 198 -2.81 -0.84 17.24
CA LEU A 198 -4.22 -0.80 17.65
C LEU A 198 -4.64 0.59 18.13
N ARG A 199 -3.77 1.32 18.84
CA ARG A 199 -4.00 2.72 19.24
C ARG A 199 -4.13 3.64 18.03
N PHE A 200 -3.23 3.52 17.06
CA PHE A 200 -3.32 4.25 15.79
C PHE A 200 -4.64 3.95 15.05
N LEU A 201 -5.02 2.67 14.95
CA LEU A 201 -6.29 2.25 14.34
C LEU A 201 -7.51 2.75 15.13
N GLY A 202 -7.37 2.95 16.44
CA GLY A 202 -8.34 3.58 17.32
C GLY A 202 -8.47 5.09 17.18
N GLY A 203 -7.62 5.74 16.37
CA GLY A 203 -7.68 7.17 16.07
C GLY A 203 -6.54 8.00 16.67
N GLU A 204 -5.61 7.41 17.42
CA GLU A 204 -4.42 8.12 17.87
C GLU A 204 -3.55 8.52 16.66
N PRO A 205 -2.86 9.68 16.72
CA PRO A 205 -1.98 10.14 15.64
C PRO A 205 -0.71 9.28 15.56
N LEU A 206 -0.13 9.15 14.36
CA LEU A 206 1.22 8.56 14.21
C LEU A 206 2.33 9.52 14.70
N SER A 207 2.06 10.82 14.72
CA SER A 207 3.05 11.86 15.07
C SER A 207 3.46 11.87 16.53
N SER A 208 2.75 11.19 17.43
CA SER A 208 3.24 10.95 18.80
C SER A 208 4.46 10.02 18.84
N LEU A 209 4.82 9.39 17.72
CA LEU A 209 5.94 8.45 17.56
C LEU A 209 7.00 8.96 16.55
N ALA A 210 6.69 10.00 15.77
CA ALA A 210 7.67 10.67 14.92
C ALA A 210 8.18 11.92 15.65
N GLY A 211 9.42 11.90 16.11
CA GLY A 211 10.02 13.04 16.79
C GLY A 211 9.97 14.27 15.89
N ALA A 212 9.42 15.38 16.40
CA ALA A 212 9.43 16.66 15.71
C ALA A 212 10.86 17.03 15.33
N ASP A 213 11.08 17.46 14.09
CA ASP A 213 12.35 18.06 13.68
C ASP A 213 12.68 19.22 14.63
N PRO A 214 13.93 19.34 15.13
CA PRO A 214 14.33 20.56 15.80
C PRO A 214 14.23 21.71 14.80
N ALA A 215 13.46 22.75 15.15
CA ALA A 215 13.36 23.97 14.38
C ALA A 215 14.76 24.59 14.14
N PRO A 216 14.98 25.27 13.00
CA PRO A 216 16.28 25.83 12.63
C PRO A 216 16.81 26.86 13.64
#